data_AF-A0A089L716-F1
#
_entry.id   AF-A0A089L716-F1
#
_cell.length_a   1.000
_cell.length_b   1.000
_cell.length_c   1.000
_cell.angle_alpha   90.00
_cell.angle_beta   90.00
_cell.angle_gamma   90.00
#
_symmetry.space_group_name_H-M   'P 1'
#
loop_
_entity.id
_entity.type
_entity.pdbx_description
1 polymer ?
#
loop_
_entity_poly.entity_id
_entity_poly.type
_entity_poly.pdbx_seq_one_letter_code
_entity_poly.pdbx_strand_id
1 'polypeptide(L)'
;MTNVELDELRARLDEINGQLLELISERAQVVQEIGVVKEKQGVPKFDPEREKAMLEKLVASNKGPFTAGTIRSLFKQIFAASLDLQSAEHKKSLLVSRKTHKADTVIVLPGDVAIGGLSSVMVAGPCSVESEQQTRTVAAALQKAGIKVMRGGAFKPRTSPYDFQGLGMDGLRILREAADEYGLLTISEIVDPAHLEPALDYVDIIQIGARNMQNFELLKAAGELNKPVLLKRGLAATMEEFLHAAEYIMSRGNMQVMLIERGIRTYEKWTRNTLDISAVPILKQESHLPVLVDVTHSTGRKDILIPCAKAALAAGADGIMVEVHPDPATALSDAAQQLNIEEFNTFFSEVKASGLFR
;
A
#
# COMPACT_ATOMS: atom_id res chain seq x y z
N MET A 1 -60.28 -6.00 -13.37
CA MET A 1 -59.29 -4.96 -13.66
C MET A 1 -59.17 -4.85 -15.16
N THR A 2 -59.67 -3.76 -15.75
CA THR A 2 -59.45 -3.45 -17.16
C THR A 2 -58.00 -2.97 -17.34
N ASN A 3 -57.38 -3.13 -18.52
CA ASN A 3 -56.01 -2.66 -18.76
C ASN A 3 -55.84 -1.16 -18.42
N VAL A 4 -56.91 -0.37 -18.54
CA VAL A 4 -56.94 1.06 -18.19
C VAL A 4 -56.69 1.32 -16.69
N GLU A 5 -57.33 0.55 -15.81
CA GLU A 5 -57.17 0.69 -14.35
C GLU A 5 -55.74 0.33 -13.90
N LEU A 6 -55.14 -0.66 -14.54
CA LEU A 6 -53.75 -1.04 -14.30
C LEU A 6 -52.77 0.07 -14.72
N ASP A 7 -53.00 0.68 -15.88
CA ASP A 7 -52.12 1.72 -16.41
C ASP A 7 -52.22 3.02 -15.59
N GLU A 8 -53.41 3.37 -15.09
CA GLU A 8 -53.59 4.49 -14.15
C GLU A 8 -52.83 4.27 -12.83
N LEU A 9 -52.90 3.06 -12.26
CA LEU A 9 -52.16 2.72 -11.04
C LEU A 9 -50.64 2.75 -11.25
N ARG A 10 -50.15 2.35 -12.43
CA ARG A 10 -48.74 2.44 -12.80
C ARG A 10 -48.27 3.87 -12.97
N ALA A 11 -49.06 4.71 -13.64
CA ALA A 11 -48.74 6.13 -13.78
C ALA A 11 -48.62 6.82 -12.41
N ARG A 12 -49.52 6.49 -11.47
CA ARG A 12 -49.43 6.97 -10.08
C ARG A 12 -48.19 6.44 -9.36
N LEU A 13 -47.80 5.19 -9.60
CA LEU A 13 -46.58 4.62 -9.03
C LEU A 13 -45.33 5.36 -9.54
N ASP A 14 -45.29 5.71 -10.81
CA ASP A 14 -44.19 6.47 -11.41
C ASP A 14 -44.08 7.89 -10.82
N GLU A 15 -45.21 8.55 -10.55
CA GLU A 15 -45.22 9.84 -9.84
C GLU A 15 -44.63 9.71 -8.43
N ILE A 16 -45.02 8.67 -7.68
CA ILE A 16 -44.47 8.39 -6.35
C ILE A 16 -42.97 8.11 -6.43
N ASN A 17 -42.51 7.36 -7.45
CA ASN A 17 -41.09 7.11 -7.65
C ASN A 17 -40.30 8.41 -7.90
N GLY A 18 -40.87 9.36 -8.65
CA GLY A 18 -40.30 10.69 -8.83
C GLY A 18 -40.14 11.44 -7.51
N GLN A 19 -41.19 11.45 -6.68
CA GLN A 19 -41.15 12.09 -5.35
C GLN A 19 -40.13 11.42 -4.40
N LEU A 20 -40.03 10.10 -4.44
CA LEU A 20 -39.02 9.37 -3.66
C LEU A 20 -37.59 9.74 -4.10
N LEU A 21 -37.36 9.86 -5.41
CA LEU A 21 -36.05 10.26 -5.94
C LEU A 21 -35.66 11.67 -5.49
N GLU A 22 -36.58 12.62 -5.54
CA GLU A 22 -36.37 13.99 -5.05
C GLU A 22 -36.00 14.00 -3.58
N LEU A 23 -36.78 13.32 -2.73
CA LEU A 23 -36.54 13.26 -1.28
C LEU A 23 -35.25 12.54 -0.92
N ILE A 24 -34.89 11.47 -1.63
CA ILE A 24 -33.61 10.76 -1.42
C ILE A 24 -32.44 11.66 -1.81
N SER A 25 -32.57 12.43 -2.89
CA SER A 25 -31.54 13.36 -3.37
C SER A 25 -31.35 14.53 -2.40
N GLU A 26 -32.43 15.15 -1.93
CA GLU A 26 -32.40 16.20 -0.90
C GLU A 26 -31.75 15.67 0.39
N ARG A 27 -32.17 14.48 0.84
CA ARG A 27 -31.56 13.83 2.01
C ARG A 27 -30.06 13.63 1.81
N ALA A 28 -29.61 13.20 0.62
CA ALA A 28 -28.20 13.00 0.33
C ALA A 28 -27.40 14.32 0.43
N GLN A 29 -27.94 15.43 -0.08
CA GLN A 29 -27.32 16.76 0.03
C GLN A 29 -27.13 17.18 1.49
N VAL A 30 -28.17 17.04 2.32
CA VAL A 30 -28.07 17.33 3.76
C VAL A 30 -27.02 16.45 4.44
N VAL A 31 -26.95 15.17 4.07
CA VAL A 31 -25.91 14.27 4.62
C VAL A 31 -24.51 14.71 4.18
N GLN A 32 -24.32 15.19 2.96
CA GLN A 32 -23.02 15.75 2.52
C GLN A 32 -22.64 16.98 3.34
N GLU A 33 -23.56 17.91 3.57
CA GLU A 33 -23.32 19.08 4.42
C GLU A 33 -22.92 18.69 5.85
N ILE A 34 -23.62 17.70 6.44
CA ILE A 34 -23.25 17.13 7.74
C ILE A 34 -21.83 16.53 7.68
N GLY A 35 -21.47 15.86 6.58
CA GLY A 35 -20.14 15.30 6.36
C GLY A 35 -19.04 16.35 6.45
N VAL A 36 -19.22 17.50 5.77
CA VAL A 36 -18.28 18.64 5.80
C VAL A 36 -18.13 19.20 7.22
N VAL A 37 -19.22 19.29 8.00
CA VAL A 37 -19.16 19.76 9.38
C VAL A 37 -18.43 18.78 10.28
N LYS A 38 -18.72 17.47 10.18
CA LYS A 38 -18.05 16.42 10.94
C LYS A 38 -16.54 16.38 10.66
N GLU A 39 -16.16 16.55 9.41
CA GLU A 39 -14.76 16.59 8.97
C GLU A 39 -13.98 17.72 9.64
N LYS A 40 -14.52 18.95 9.63
CA LYS A 40 -13.91 20.10 10.32
C LYS A 40 -13.72 19.88 11.82
N GLN A 41 -14.50 18.99 12.42
CA GLN A 41 -14.47 18.68 13.84
C GLN A 41 -13.70 17.37 14.16
N GLY A 42 -13.22 16.64 13.15
CA GLY A 42 -12.55 15.35 13.34
C GLY A 42 -13.46 14.24 13.89
N VAL A 43 -14.77 14.33 13.69
CA VAL A 43 -15.75 13.36 14.21
C VAL A 43 -15.98 12.23 13.20
N PRO A 44 -16.13 10.97 13.64
CA PRO A 44 -16.41 9.84 12.74
C PRO A 44 -17.65 10.05 11.86
N LYS A 45 -17.53 9.67 10.57
CA LYS A 45 -18.63 9.72 9.60
C LYS A 45 -19.75 8.76 9.98
N PHE A 46 -19.39 7.51 10.28
CA PHE A 46 -20.31 6.48 10.75
C PHE A 46 -20.60 6.65 12.26
N ASP A 47 -21.88 6.68 12.60
CA ASP A 47 -22.37 6.76 13.98
C ASP A 47 -23.51 5.74 14.17
N PRO A 48 -23.21 4.58 14.79
CA PRO A 48 -24.18 3.49 14.93
C PRO A 48 -25.34 3.85 15.85
N GLU A 49 -25.13 4.68 16.88
CA GLU A 49 -26.18 5.11 17.80
C GLU A 49 -27.14 6.07 17.11
N ARG A 50 -26.61 6.98 16.28
CA ARG A 50 -27.43 7.86 15.45
C ARG A 50 -28.27 7.08 14.44
N GLU A 51 -27.69 6.10 13.75
CA GLU A 51 -28.44 5.24 12.83
C GLU A 51 -29.54 4.47 13.54
N LYS A 52 -29.23 3.87 14.69
CA LYS A 52 -30.20 3.15 15.52
C LYS A 52 -31.38 4.03 15.91
N ALA A 53 -31.11 5.24 16.42
CA ALA A 53 -32.15 6.20 16.82
C ALA A 53 -33.04 6.61 15.62
N MET A 54 -32.46 6.81 14.44
CA MET A 54 -33.22 7.10 13.23
C MET A 54 -34.12 5.93 12.83
N LEU A 55 -33.60 4.69 12.86
CA LEU A 55 -34.37 3.49 12.55
C LEU A 55 -35.51 3.26 13.53
N GLU A 56 -35.29 3.48 14.82
CA GLU A 56 -36.32 3.37 15.85
C GLU A 56 -37.44 4.38 15.62
N LYS A 57 -37.10 5.64 15.30
CA LYS A 57 -38.09 6.67 14.96
C LYS A 57 -38.91 6.32 13.71
N LEU A 58 -38.26 5.80 12.67
CA LEU A 58 -38.91 5.38 11.43
C LEU A 58 -39.87 4.20 11.67
N VAL A 59 -39.44 3.21 12.45
CA VAL A 59 -40.27 2.05 12.80
C VAL A 59 -41.46 2.46 13.67
N ALA A 60 -41.27 3.34 14.65
CA ALA A 60 -42.36 3.84 15.49
C ALA A 60 -43.41 4.63 14.69
N SER A 61 -43.01 5.26 13.59
CA SER A 61 -43.89 6.05 12.72
C SER A 61 -44.52 5.22 11.59
N ASN A 62 -44.14 3.95 11.44
CA ASN A 62 -44.60 3.09 10.35
C ASN A 62 -46.06 2.64 10.58
N LYS A 63 -46.95 3.03 9.67
CA LYS A 63 -48.37 2.64 9.69
C LYS A 63 -48.69 1.45 8.76
N GLY A 64 -47.67 0.81 8.21
CA GLY A 64 -47.80 -0.23 7.18
C GLY A 64 -47.89 0.35 5.77
N PRO A 65 -47.99 -0.49 4.72
CA PRO A 65 -48.17 -1.95 4.78
C PRO A 65 -46.89 -2.76 5.02
N PHE A 66 -45.71 -2.13 4.90
CA PHE A 66 -44.45 -2.83 5.12
C PHE A 66 -44.21 -3.15 6.60
N THR A 67 -43.58 -4.29 6.85
CA THR A 67 -43.18 -4.68 8.22
C THR A 67 -42.07 -3.77 8.74
N ALA A 68 -41.92 -3.68 10.07
CA ALA A 68 -40.80 -2.99 10.68
C ALA A 68 -39.42 -3.50 10.19
N GLY A 69 -39.30 -4.81 9.95
CA GLY A 69 -38.07 -5.40 9.42
C GLY A 69 -37.75 -4.92 8.00
N THR A 70 -38.76 -4.82 7.14
CA THR A 70 -38.63 -4.29 5.78
C THR A 70 -38.21 -2.81 5.79
N ILE A 71 -38.87 -1.98 6.60
CA ILE A 71 -38.49 -0.56 6.76
C ILE A 71 -37.04 -0.42 7.22
N ARG A 72 -36.61 -1.22 8.21
CA ARG A 72 -35.21 -1.20 8.66
C ARG A 72 -34.23 -1.54 7.53
N SER A 73 -34.54 -2.54 6.72
CA SER A 73 -33.67 -2.96 5.60
C SER A 73 -33.54 -1.86 4.54
N LEU A 74 -34.67 -1.30 4.08
CA LEU A 74 -34.67 -0.26 3.06
C LEU A 74 -33.89 0.98 3.51
N PHE A 75 -34.14 1.47 4.72
CA PHE A 75 -33.45 2.66 5.21
C PHE A 75 -31.97 2.41 5.51
N LYS A 76 -31.58 1.20 5.92
CA LYS A 76 -30.16 0.84 6.03
C LYS A 76 -29.43 0.94 4.69
N GLN A 77 -30.05 0.53 3.58
CA GLN A 77 -29.46 0.69 2.25
C GLN A 77 -29.29 2.17 1.87
N ILE A 78 -30.29 3.00 2.18
CA ILE A 78 -30.20 4.46 1.98
C ILE A 78 -29.06 5.05 2.84
N PHE A 79 -28.90 4.60 4.09
CA PHE A 79 -27.85 5.09 4.99
C PHE A 79 -26.46 4.70 4.49
N ALA A 80 -26.27 3.44 4.11
CA ALA A 80 -25.04 2.94 3.51
C ALA A 80 -24.65 3.73 2.26
N ALA A 81 -25.59 3.92 1.32
CA ALA A 81 -25.34 4.71 0.11
C ALA A 81 -24.93 6.16 0.42
N SER A 82 -25.48 6.75 1.48
CA SER A 82 -25.13 8.12 1.88
C SER A 82 -23.74 8.20 2.52
N LEU A 83 -23.36 7.18 3.29
CA LEU A 83 -22.01 7.07 3.86
C LEU A 83 -20.96 6.88 2.74
N ASP A 84 -21.28 6.07 1.74
CA ASP A 84 -20.42 5.85 0.57
C ASP A 84 -20.18 7.14 -0.21
N LEU A 85 -21.22 7.97 -0.39
CA LEU A 85 -21.09 9.29 -1.02
C LEU A 85 -20.10 10.20 -0.27
N GLN A 86 -20.19 10.24 1.07
CA GLN A 86 -19.26 11.01 1.90
C GLN A 86 -17.81 10.50 1.83
N SER A 87 -17.62 9.19 1.67
CA SER A 87 -16.29 8.58 1.52
C SER A 87 -15.70 8.81 0.13
N ALA A 88 -16.54 8.73 -0.91
CA ALA A 88 -16.13 8.94 -2.30
C ALA A 88 -15.69 10.38 -2.57
N GLU A 89 -16.30 11.38 -1.91
CA GLU A 89 -15.91 12.78 -2.03
C GLU A 89 -14.55 13.07 -1.36
N HIS A 90 -14.27 12.46 -0.21
CA HIS A 90 -12.95 12.58 0.45
C HIS A 90 -11.83 11.95 -0.40
N LYS A 91 -12.10 10.83 -1.06
CA LYS A 91 -11.14 10.28 -2.05
C LYS A 91 -10.87 11.23 -3.22
N LYS A 92 -11.76 12.20 -3.52
CA LYS A 92 -11.51 13.20 -4.58
C LYS A 92 -10.50 14.28 -4.17
N SER A 93 -10.18 14.46 -2.89
CA SER A 93 -9.25 15.51 -2.42
C SER A 93 -7.84 15.02 -2.10
N LEU A 94 -7.62 13.71 -1.96
CA LEU A 94 -6.30 13.16 -1.60
C LEU A 94 -5.26 13.45 -2.69
N LEU A 95 -4.10 13.94 -2.29
CA LEU A 95 -2.95 14.16 -3.18
C LEU A 95 -2.50 12.87 -3.86
N VAL A 96 -2.59 11.71 -3.18
CA VAL A 96 -2.22 10.41 -3.75
C VAL A 96 -3.13 9.92 -4.88
N SER A 97 -4.35 10.48 -5.02
CA SER A 97 -5.38 9.90 -5.88
C SER A 97 -5.19 10.24 -7.35
N ARG A 98 -5.51 9.29 -8.26
CA ARG A 98 -5.60 9.60 -9.69
C ARG A 98 -6.63 10.67 -10.04
N LYS A 99 -7.63 10.88 -9.17
CA LYS A 99 -8.66 11.89 -9.39
C LYS A 99 -8.10 13.30 -9.30
N THR A 100 -7.12 13.53 -8.42
CA THR A 100 -6.41 14.81 -8.27
C THR A 100 -5.23 14.91 -9.22
N HIS A 101 -4.50 13.81 -9.44
CA HIS A 101 -3.36 13.77 -10.35
C HIS A 101 -3.45 12.58 -11.33
N LYS A 102 -3.82 12.86 -12.59
CA LYS A 102 -4.12 11.81 -13.57
C LYS A 102 -2.89 11.06 -14.10
N ALA A 103 -1.77 11.77 -14.31
CA ALA A 103 -0.55 11.21 -14.87
C ALA A 103 0.17 10.34 -13.83
N ASP A 104 0.96 9.37 -14.27
CA ASP A 104 1.78 8.56 -13.36
C ASP A 104 2.89 9.40 -12.73
N THR A 105 3.11 9.21 -11.44
CA THR A 105 4.34 9.68 -10.78
C THR A 105 5.47 8.74 -11.17
N VAL A 106 6.55 9.32 -11.66
CA VAL A 106 7.80 8.60 -11.95
C VAL A 106 8.87 9.12 -11.02
N ILE A 107 9.47 8.22 -10.23
CA ILE A 107 10.60 8.56 -9.36
C ILE A 107 11.88 8.38 -10.16
N VAL A 108 12.56 9.49 -10.42
CA VAL A 108 13.84 9.51 -11.14
C VAL A 108 14.98 9.56 -10.14
N LEU A 109 15.84 8.56 -10.18
CA LEU A 109 17.01 8.41 -9.32
C LEU A 109 18.29 8.64 -10.15
N PRO A 110 19.45 8.87 -9.51
CA PRO A 110 20.73 9.00 -10.21
C PRO A 110 21.01 7.83 -11.16
N GLY A 111 21.69 8.10 -12.27
CA GLY A 111 22.02 7.09 -13.29
C GLY A 111 20.83 6.66 -14.16
N ASP A 112 19.86 7.57 -14.35
CA ASP A 112 18.66 7.41 -15.19
C ASP A 112 17.76 6.22 -14.80
N VAL A 113 17.80 5.83 -13.52
CA VAL A 113 16.91 4.79 -12.99
C VAL A 113 15.55 5.43 -12.69
N ALA A 114 14.52 4.99 -13.41
CA ALA A 114 13.15 5.47 -13.25
C ALA A 114 12.24 4.36 -12.68
N ILE A 115 11.52 4.65 -11.60
CA ILE A 115 10.52 3.75 -11.00
C ILE A 115 9.12 4.31 -11.25
N GLY A 116 8.22 3.48 -11.80
CA GLY A 116 6.90 3.89 -12.28
C GLY A 116 6.86 4.29 -13.76
N GLY A 117 7.97 4.10 -14.48
CA GLY A 117 8.07 4.32 -15.92
C GLY A 117 7.67 3.10 -16.76
N LEU A 118 8.21 3.01 -17.97
CA LEU A 118 7.92 1.91 -18.91
C LEU A 118 8.59 0.58 -18.54
N SER A 119 9.70 0.63 -17.82
CA SER A 119 10.52 -0.52 -17.43
C SER A 119 10.30 -0.88 -15.97
N SER A 120 10.36 -2.17 -15.67
CA SER A 120 10.24 -2.69 -14.31
C SER A 120 11.59 -2.64 -13.60
N VAL A 121 11.58 -2.30 -12.31
CA VAL A 121 12.80 -2.28 -11.50
C VAL A 121 12.92 -3.53 -10.62
N MET A 122 14.13 -4.08 -10.54
CA MET A 122 14.47 -5.14 -9.59
C MET A 122 15.23 -4.52 -8.42
N VAL A 123 14.72 -4.72 -7.22
CA VAL A 123 15.39 -4.40 -5.96
C VAL A 123 15.86 -5.69 -5.32
N ALA A 124 17.15 -5.84 -5.09
CA ALA A 124 17.72 -7.05 -4.51
C ALA A 124 18.77 -6.72 -3.45
N GLY A 125 19.03 -7.62 -2.53
CA GLY A 125 20.06 -7.44 -1.51
C GLY A 125 19.68 -8.09 -0.18
N PRO A 126 20.55 -8.02 0.83
CA PRO A 126 20.34 -8.79 2.04
C PRO A 126 19.21 -8.25 2.92
N CYS A 127 18.65 -9.15 3.73
CA CYS A 127 17.67 -8.81 4.75
C CYS A 127 18.26 -7.83 5.76
N SER A 128 19.45 -8.13 6.28
CA SER A 128 20.21 -7.29 7.21
C SER A 128 21.59 -6.99 6.64
N VAL A 129 22.11 -5.81 6.94
CA VAL A 129 23.54 -5.52 6.75
C VAL A 129 24.28 -6.12 7.94
N GLU A 130 25.16 -7.09 7.66
CA GLU A 130 25.82 -7.88 8.71
C GLU A 130 27.32 -7.59 8.80
N SER A 131 27.97 -7.36 7.66
CA SER A 131 29.38 -6.94 7.58
C SER A 131 29.69 -6.30 6.22
N GLU A 132 30.85 -5.64 6.14
CA GLU A 132 31.38 -5.08 4.88
C GLU A 132 31.57 -6.17 3.82
N GLN A 133 32.21 -7.28 4.17
CA GLN A 133 32.46 -8.37 3.23
C GLN A 133 31.15 -8.99 2.71
N GLN A 134 30.19 -9.22 3.60
CA GLN A 134 28.87 -9.77 3.24
C GLN A 134 28.15 -8.84 2.26
N THR A 135 28.10 -7.54 2.56
CA THR A 135 27.42 -6.54 1.73
C THR A 135 28.09 -6.36 0.37
N ARG A 136 29.42 -6.25 0.34
CA ARG A 136 30.21 -6.13 -0.91
C ARG A 136 30.06 -7.35 -1.81
N THR A 137 30.01 -8.55 -1.23
CA THR A 137 29.82 -9.79 -1.99
C THR A 137 28.47 -9.79 -2.72
N VAL A 138 27.40 -9.35 -2.06
CA VAL A 138 26.08 -9.20 -2.70
C VAL A 138 26.10 -8.09 -3.73
N ALA A 139 26.65 -6.91 -3.41
CA ALA A 139 26.74 -5.78 -4.33
C ALA A 139 27.46 -6.15 -5.65
N ALA A 140 28.58 -6.87 -5.56
CA ALA A 140 29.31 -7.37 -6.72
C ALA A 140 28.46 -8.31 -7.59
N ALA A 141 27.70 -9.22 -6.97
CA ALA A 141 26.80 -10.12 -7.69
C ALA A 141 25.66 -9.36 -8.39
N LEU A 142 25.07 -8.37 -7.71
CA LEU A 142 24.00 -7.53 -8.24
C LEU A 142 24.49 -6.69 -9.43
N GLN A 143 25.66 -6.05 -9.31
CA GLN A 143 26.28 -5.31 -10.41
C GLN A 143 26.53 -6.22 -11.62
N LYS A 144 27.09 -7.41 -11.41
CA LYS A 144 27.35 -8.38 -12.49
C LYS A 144 26.07 -8.81 -13.21
N ALA A 145 24.96 -8.91 -12.48
CA ALA A 145 23.63 -9.20 -13.06
C ALA A 145 22.99 -7.98 -13.75
N GLY A 146 23.57 -6.78 -13.60
CA GLY A 146 23.02 -5.53 -14.15
C GLY A 146 21.88 -4.94 -13.31
N ILE A 147 21.75 -5.35 -12.05
CA ILE A 147 20.83 -4.72 -11.10
C ILE A 147 21.36 -3.34 -10.71
N LYS A 148 20.46 -2.38 -10.51
CA LYS A 148 20.81 -0.98 -10.20
C LYS A 148 20.46 -0.57 -8.78
N VAL A 149 19.54 -1.27 -8.12
CA VAL A 149 19.03 -0.89 -6.81
C VAL A 149 19.29 -2.02 -5.83
N MET A 150 20.16 -1.75 -4.87
CA MET A 150 20.48 -2.65 -3.76
C MET A 150 19.69 -2.25 -2.51
N ARG A 151 19.09 -3.23 -1.85
CA ARG A 151 18.50 -3.03 -0.52
C ARG A 151 19.39 -3.61 0.58
N GLY A 152 19.32 -3.06 1.78
CA GLY A 152 19.99 -3.62 2.97
C GLY A 152 19.39 -3.06 4.25
N GLY A 153 19.02 -3.93 5.19
CA GLY A 153 18.43 -3.48 6.45
C GLY A 153 19.48 -3.09 7.47
N ALA A 154 19.72 -1.79 7.65
CA ALA A 154 20.61 -1.28 8.70
C ALA A 154 19.94 -1.26 10.09
N PHE A 155 18.63 -0.97 10.12
CA PHE A 155 17.77 -1.09 11.30
C PHE A 155 16.75 -2.22 11.07
N LYS A 156 16.58 -3.12 12.05
CA LYS A 156 15.70 -4.29 11.92
C LYS A 156 14.60 -4.26 12.97
N PRO A 157 13.33 -4.01 12.60
CA PRO A 157 12.23 -4.15 13.55
C PRO A 157 11.94 -5.63 13.81
N ARG A 158 12.39 -6.12 14.96
CA ARG A 158 12.25 -7.52 15.39
C ARG A 158 11.05 -7.72 16.30
N THR A 159 10.48 -8.93 16.26
CA THR A 159 9.44 -9.32 17.22
C THR A 159 10.04 -9.55 18.61
N SER A 160 11.25 -10.12 18.68
CA SER A 160 12.00 -10.32 19.91
C SER A 160 13.06 -9.21 20.08
N PRO A 161 13.19 -8.60 21.26
CA PRO A 161 14.24 -7.61 21.53
C PRO A 161 15.65 -8.21 21.63
N TYR A 162 15.76 -9.54 21.79
CA TYR A 162 17.05 -10.24 21.90
C TYR A 162 17.61 -10.68 20.55
N ASP A 163 16.80 -10.56 19.50
CA ASP A 163 17.25 -10.80 18.14
C ASP A 163 18.19 -9.68 17.68
N PHE A 164 18.98 -9.94 16.64
CA PHE A 164 19.79 -8.91 15.99
C PHE A 164 18.94 -7.73 15.49
N GLN A 165 19.21 -6.54 16.03
CA GLN A 165 18.49 -5.29 15.75
C GLN A 165 19.03 -4.50 14.55
N GLY A 166 20.12 -4.97 13.94
CA GLY A 166 20.85 -4.24 12.90
C GLY A 166 22.06 -3.48 13.43
N LEU A 167 22.93 -3.04 12.52
CA LEU A 167 24.13 -2.25 12.83
C LEU A 167 23.85 -0.74 12.94
N GLY A 168 22.61 -0.30 12.71
CA GLY A 168 22.23 1.11 12.76
C GLY A 168 23.01 1.95 11.75
N MET A 169 23.55 3.09 12.19
CA MET A 169 24.28 4.02 11.31
C MET A 169 25.52 3.39 10.66
N ASP A 170 26.22 2.50 11.36
CA ASP A 170 27.35 1.76 10.76
C ASP A 170 26.88 0.87 9.62
N GLY A 171 25.69 0.26 9.74
CA GLY A 171 25.08 -0.50 8.66
C GLY A 171 24.73 0.37 7.44
N LEU A 172 24.28 1.60 7.65
CA LEU A 172 24.03 2.55 6.56
C LEU A 172 25.33 2.96 5.86
N ARG A 173 26.39 3.23 6.63
CA ARG A 173 27.74 3.52 6.08
C ARG A 173 28.23 2.36 5.21
N ILE A 174 28.19 1.13 5.73
CA ILE A 174 28.61 -0.08 4.99
C ILE A 174 27.81 -0.23 3.69
N LEU A 175 26.49 -0.01 3.74
CA LEU A 175 25.62 -0.11 2.58
C LEU A 175 25.98 0.93 1.50
N ARG A 176 26.22 2.19 1.91
CA ARG A 176 26.61 3.29 1.02
C ARG A 176 27.97 3.02 0.37
N GLU A 177 28.98 2.62 1.14
CA GLU A 177 30.32 2.33 0.63
C GLU A 177 30.32 1.19 -0.40
N ALA A 178 29.57 0.12 -0.13
CA ALA A 178 29.42 -0.96 -1.11
C ALA A 178 28.69 -0.47 -2.36
N ALA A 179 27.65 0.33 -2.21
CA ALA A 179 26.90 0.85 -3.34
C ALA A 179 27.73 1.80 -4.22
N ASP A 180 28.57 2.66 -3.62
CA ASP A 180 29.48 3.54 -4.35
C ASP A 180 30.54 2.76 -5.13
N GLU A 181 31.12 1.71 -4.52
CA GLU A 181 32.11 0.86 -5.19
C GLU A 181 31.54 0.14 -6.42
N TYR A 182 30.30 -0.32 -6.33
CA TYR A 182 29.67 -1.13 -7.39
C TYR A 182 28.73 -0.33 -8.30
N GLY A 183 28.56 0.98 -8.08
CA GLY A 183 27.68 1.84 -8.87
C GLY A 183 26.20 1.49 -8.73
N LEU A 184 25.76 1.26 -7.49
CA LEU A 184 24.39 0.88 -7.12
C LEU A 184 23.71 2.03 -6.35
N LEU A 185 22.38 2.03 -6.40
CA LEU A 185 21.53 2.85 -5.53
C LEU A 185 21.13 2.05 -4.28
N THR A 186 20.89 2.72 -3.16
CA THR A 186 20.60 2.09 -1.88
C THR A 186 19.17 2.31 -1.39
N ILE A 187 18.57 1.24 -0.86
CA ILE A 187 17.35 1.28 -0.05
C ILE A 187 17.67 0.72 1.33
N SER A 188 17.36 1.47 2.39
CA SER A 188 17.38 0.95 3.77
C SER A 188 16.17 1.43 4.55
N GLU A 189 15.75 0.60 5.50
CA GLU A 189 14.67 0.94 6.42
C GLU A 189 15.15 1.91 7.50
N ILE A 190 14.34 2.95 7.74
CA ILE A 190 14.49 3.87 8.87
C ILE A 190 13.29 3.70 9.78
N VAL A 191 13.56 3.54 11.08
CA VAL A 191 12.54 3.13 12.06
C VAL A 191 12.12 4.24 13.03
N ASP A 192 12.88 5.34 13.08
CA ASP A 192 12.70 6.44 14.02
C ASP A 192 12.91 7.79 13.31
N PRO A 193 12.07 8.81 13.55
CA PRO A 193 12.23 10.13 12.97
C PRO A 193 13.63 10.73 13.15
N ALA A 194 14.27 10.51 14.30
CA ALA A 194 15.59 11.05 14.62
C ALA A 194 16.71 10.50 13.71
N HIS A 195 16.48 9.37 13.05
CA HIS A 195 17.45 8.75 12.15
C HIS A 195 17.25 9.15 10.68
N LEU A 196 16.17 9.85 10.33
CA LEU A 196 15.88 10.17 8.92
C LEU A 196 16.90 11.16 8.33
N GLU A 197 17.14 12.29 9.00
CA GLU A 197 18.07 13.30 8.53
C GLU A 197 19.53 12.78 8.46
N PRO A 198 20.06 12.08 9.49
CA PRO A 198 21.37 11.44 9.39
C PRO A 198 21.48 10.38 8.30
N ALA A 199 20.38 9.75 7.88
CA ALA A 199 20.40 8.71 6.85
C ALA A 199 20.53 9.28 5.42
N LEU A 200 20.24 10.56 5.20
CA LEU A 200 20.15 11.15 3.85
C LEU A 200 21.44 11.05 3.04
N ASP A 201 22.59 11.00 3.70
CA ASP A 201 23.92 10.86 3.09
C ASP A 201 24.22 9.41 2.67
N TYR A 202 23.48 8.44 3.19
CA TYR A 202 23.74 7.01 3.01
C TYR A 202 22.70 6.30 2.14
N VAL A 203 21.47 6.81 2.10
CA VAL A 203 20.37 6.19 1.35
C VAL A 203 19.91 7.02 0.16
N ASP A 204 19.68 6.35 -0.97
CA ASP A 204 19.01 6.94 -2.12
C ASP A 204 17.48 6.89 -1.96
N ILE A 205 16.97 5.88 -1.26
CA ILE A 205 15.54 5.68 -0.98
C ILE A 205 15.35 5.27 0.48
N ILE A 206 14.49 5.98 1.20
CA ILE A 206 14.10 5.64 2.57
C ILE A 206 12.98 4.60 2.51
N GLN A 207 13.16 3.44 3.15
CA GLN A 207 12.06 2.50 3.35
C GLN A 207 11.37 2.76 4.70
N ILE A 208 10.04 2.81 4.69
CA ILE A 208 9.22 2.71 5.90
C ILE A 208 8.60 1.32 5.92
N GLY A 209 8.99 0.49 6.90
CA GLY A 209 8.56 -0.89 6.99
C GLY A 209 7.11 -1.06 7.41
N ALA A 210 6.57 -2.27 7.19
CA ALA A 210 5.15 -2.58 7.40
C ALA A 210 4.66 -2.31 8.84
N ARG A 211 5.53 -2.49 9.85
CA ARG A 211 5.18 -2.21 11.25
C ARG A 211 5.07 -0.72 11.55
N ASN A 212 5.72 0.12 10.76
CA ASN A 212 5.74 1.57 10.88
C ASN A 212 4.81 2.27 9.87
N MET A 213 4.01 1.53 9.08
CA MET A 213 3.07 2.14 8.12
C MET A 213 2.07 3.09 8.81
N GLN A 214 1.80 2.92 10.11
CA GLN A 214 0.95 3.82 10.91
C GLN A 214 1.74 4.55 12.02
N ASN A 215 3.07 4.59 11.92
CA ASN A 215 3.88 5.48 12.75
C ASN A 215 3.80 6.90 12.15
N PHE A 216 2.70 7.61 12.44
CA PHE A 216 2.37 8.87 11.76
C PHE A 216 3.44 9.96 11.92
N GLU A 217 4.16 10.00 13.03
CA GLU A 217 5.26 10.96 13.22
C GLU A 217 6.45 10.64 12.31
N LEU A 218 6.76 9.35 12.10
CA LEU A 218 7.76 8.95 11.10
C LEU A 218 7.31 9.29 9.68
N LEU A 219 6.03 9.09 9.33
CA LEU A 219 5.50 9.45 8.02
C LEU A 219 5.58 10.96 7.77
N LYS A 220 5.18 11.78 8.76
CA LYS A 220 5.26 13.24 8.67
C LYS A 220 6.71 13.70 8.50
N ALA A 221 7.62 13.17 9.32
CA ALA A 221 9.04 13.51 9.24
C ALA A 221 9.65 13.12 7.88
N ALA A 222 9.33 11.94 7.35
CA ALA A 222 9.78 11.53 6.01
C ALA A 222 9.17 12.42 4.90
N GLY A 223 7.97 12.94 5.13
CA GLY A 223 7.27 13.86 4.24
C GLY A 223 7.87 15.27 4.16
N GLU A 224 8.65 15.67 5.15
CA GLU A 224 9.35 16.97 5.20
C GLU A 224 10.71 16.94 4.48
N LEU A 225 11.18 15.75 4.09
CA LEU A 225 12.46 15.55 3.45
C LEU A 225 12.33 15.46 1.93
N ASN A 226 13.36 15.91 1.21
CA ASN A 226 13.44 15.75 -0.24
C ASN A 226 14.18 14.46 -0.61
N LYS A 227 13.62 13.31 -0.21
CA LYS A 227 14.18 11.99 -0.50
C LYS A 227 13.05 10.99 -0.84
N PRO A 228 13.20 10.15 -1.88
CA PRO A 228 12.20 9.15 -2.20
C PRO A 228 11.88 8.19 -1.03
N VAL A 229 10.60 7.87 -0.87
CA VAL A 229 10.12 6.97 0.19
C VAL A 229 9.45 5.74 -0.41
N LEU A 230 9.93 4.55 -0.01
CA LEU A 230 9.28 3.27 -0.27
C LEU A 230 8.45 2.85 0.95
N LEU A 231 7.14 3.02 0.88
CA LEU A 231 6.22 2.72 1.96
C LEU A 231 5.68 1.28 1.84
N LYS A 232 6.02 0.42 2.80
CA LYS A 232 5.48 -0.95 2.87
C LYS A 232 4.07 -0.94 3.44
N ARG A 233 3.17 -1.70 2.80
CA ARG A 233 1.83 -1.97 3.35
C ARG A 233 1.93 -2.64 4.73
N GLY A 234 1.10 -2.20 5.67
CA GLY A 234 1.00 -2.73 7.02
C GLY A 234 0.48 -4.16 7.05
N LEU A 235 0.80 -4.90 8.12
CA LEU A 235 0.52 -6.35 8.23
C LEU A 235 -0.95 -6.72 8.02
N ALA A 236 -1.86 -5.85 8.43
CA ALA A 236 -3.31 -6.04 8.31
C ALA A 236 -4.00 -4.78 7.77
N ALA A 237 -3.24 -3.93 7.06
CA ALA A 237 -3.76 -2.66 6.56
C ALA A 237 -4.72 -2.89 5.39
N THR A 238 -5.86 -2.20 5.43
CA THR A 238 -6.73 -2.02 4.27
C THR A 238 -6.03 -1.15 3.21
N MET A 239 -6.56 -1.19 1.98
CA MET A 239 -6.07 -0.33 0.89
C MET A 239 -6.23 1.15 1.20
N GLU A 240 -7.32 1.50 1.90
CA GLU A 240 -7.60 2.89 2.29
C GLU A 240 -6.62 3.39 3.37
N GLU A 241 -6.34 2.59 4.39
CA GLU A 241 -5.30 2.93 5.37
C GLU A 241 -3.92 3.07 4.72
N PHE A 242 -3.61 2.25 3.72
CA PHE A 242 -2.34 2.31 3.02
C PHE A 242 -2.20 3.59 2.18
N LEU A 243 -3.26 3.98 1.45
CA LEU A 243 -3.28 5.25 0.70
C LEU A 243 -3.25 6.47 1.63
N HIS A 244 -3.97 6.45 2.75
CA HIS A 244 -3.90 7.53 3.72
C HIS A 244 -2.51 7.63 4.39
N ALA A 245 -1.81 6.51 4.61
CA ALA A 245 -0.43 6.56 5.09
C ALA A 245 0.51 7.23 4.08
N ALA A 246 0.32 7.00 2.78
CA ALA A 246 1.04 7.74 1.74
C ALA A 246 0.66 9.23 1.72
N GLU A 247 -0.61 9.56 1.95
CA GLU A 247 -1.10 10.94 2.06
C GLU A 247 -0.43 11.70 3.21
N TYR A 248 -0.17 11.06 4.35
CA TYR A 248 0.59 11.68 5.44
C TYR A 248 1.99 12.14 5.01
N ILE A 249 2.63 11.43 4.08
CA ILE A 249 3.95 11.81 3.55
C ILE A 249 3.77 12.97 2.56
N MET A 250 2.87 12.81 1.59
CA MET A 250 2.67 13.80 0.51
C MET A 250 2.12 15.14 1.01
N SER A 251 1.24 15.12 2.02
CA SER A 251 0.69 16.34 2.63
C SER A 251 1.72 17.20 3.36
N ARG A 252 2.93 16.68 3.61
CA ARG A 252 4.07 17.46 4.14
C ARG A 252 5.00 18.00 3.06
N GLY A 253 4.78 17.64 1.78
CA GLY A 253 5.48 18.20 0.63
C GLY A 253 6.29 17.19 -0.18
N ASN A 254 6.57 16.00 0.36
CA ASN A 254 7.32 14.97 -0.38
C ASN A 254 6.41 14.15 -1.29
N MET A 255 6.43 14.47 -2.59
CA MET A 255 5.65 13.79 -3.62
C MET A 255 6.34 12.53 -4.17
N GLN A 256 7.53 12.18 -3.67
CA GLN A 256 8.34 11.07 -4.17
C GLN A 256 8.05 9.76 -3.40
N VAL A 257 6.78 9.31 -3.45
CA VAL A 257 6.33 8.12 -2.71
C VAL A 257 6.13 6.95 -3.67
N MET A 258 6.61 5.78 -3.24
CA MET A 258 6.36 4.48 -3.88
C MET A 258 5.68 3.56 -2.88
N LEU A 259 4.74 2.77 -3.36
CA LEU A 259 4.01 1.78 -2.56
C LEU A 259 4.63 0.41 -2.80
N ILE A 260 4.73 -0.43 -1.76
CA ILE A 260 5.11 -1.83 -1.94
C ILE A 260 4.19 -2.78 -1.18
N GLU A 261 3.52 -3.64 -1.95
CA GLU A 261 2.74 -4.77 -1.43
C GLU A 261 3.70 -5.87 -0.93
N ARG A 262 3.40 -6.44 0.24
CA ARG A 262 4.33 -7.35 0.95
C ARG A 262 3.63 -8.51 1.65
N GLY A 263 2.41 -8.80 1.24
CA GLY A 263 1.52 -9.78 1.82
C GLY A 263 0.83 -9.27 3.09
N ILE A 264 -0.42 -9.69 3.25
CA ILE A 264 -1.24 -9.44 4.43
C ILE A 264 -1.33 -10.69 5.31
N ARG A 265 -1.55 -10.47 6.61
CA ARG A 265 -1.77 -11.54 7.56
C ARG A 265 -3.16 -12.14 7.37
N THR A 266 -3.23 -13.45 7.24
CA THR A 266 -4.47 -14.22 7.14
C THR A 266 -4.43 -15.42 8.09
N TYR A 267 -5.42 -16.31 7.99
CA TYR A 267 -5.43 -17.58 8.71
C TYR A 267 -4.53 -18.66 8.08
N GLU A 268 -4.04 -18.45 6.85
CA GLU A 268 -3.20 -19.40 6.12
C GLU A 268 -1.84 -19.58 6.82
N LYS A 269 -1.33 -20.81 6.85
CA LYS A 269 -0.08 -21.18 7.55
C LYS A 269 1.02 -21.69 6.62
N TRP A 270 0.70 -22.05 5.38
CA TRP A 270 1.68 -22.54 4.40
C TRP A 270 2.54 -21.44 3.80
N THR A 271 2.13 -20.19 4.00
CA THR A 271 2.89 -18.99 3.66
C THR A 271 2.98 -18.09 4.89
N ARG A 272 4.05 -17.28 4.98
CA ARG A 272 4.25 -16.36 6.11
C ARG A 272 3.19 -15.27 6.14
N ASN A 273 2.84 -14.76 4.96
CA ASN A 273 1.71 -13.87 4.70
C ASN A 273 1.06 -14.32 3.39
N THR A 274 -0.19 -13.93 3.16
CA THR A 274 -0.85 -14.15 1.86
C THR A 274 -0.54 -12.96 0.96
N LEU A 275 0.13 -13.18 -0.16
CA LEU A 275 0.37 -12.14 -1.17
C LEU A 275 -0.97 -11.67 -1.76
N ASP A 276 -1.35 -10.43 -1.48
CA ASP A 276 -2.54 -9.80 -2.06
C ASP A 276 -2.21 -9.18 -3.42
N ILE A 277 -2.14 -10.02 -4.45
CA ILE A 277 -1.79 -9.57 -5.80
C ILE A 277 -2.82 -8.59 -6.39
N SER A 278 -4.06 -8.62 -5.89
CA SER A 278 -5.12 -7.71 -6.33
C SER A 278 -4.83 -6.25 -5.94
N ALA A 279 -4.00 -6.03 -4.91
CA ALA A 279 -3.58 -4.71 -4.48
C ALA A 279 -2.84 -3.95 -5.59
N VAL A 280 -2.06 -4.62 -6.44
CA VAL A 280 -1.26 -3.98 -7.49
C VAL A 280 -2.13 -3.20 -8.48
N PRO A 281 -3.06 -3.83 -9.23
CA PRO A 281 -3.91 -3.11 -10.16
C PRO A 281 -4.85 -2.12 -9.46
N ILE A 282 -5.33 -2.41 -8.26
CA ILE A 282 -6.22 -1.50 -7.50
C ILE A 282 -5.46 -0.22 -7.13
N LEU A 283 -4.25 -0.31 -6.57
CA LEU A 283 -3.44 0.87 -6.24
C LEU A 283 -3.08 1.66 -7.48
N LYS A 284 -2.74 0.98 -8.58
CA LYS A 284 -2.44 1.65 -9.85
C LYS A 284 -3.66 2.30 -10.49
N GLN A 285 -4.89 1.90 -10.15
CA GLN A 285 -6.12 2.56 -10.61
C GLN A 285 -6.52 3.73 -9.71
N GLU A 286 -6.41 3.57 -8.40
CA GLU A 286 -6.87 4.56 -7.41
C GLU A 286 -5.82 5.66 -7.15
N SER A 287 -4.54 5.36 -7.32
CA SER A 287 -3.41 6.26 -7.11
C SER A 287 -2.53 6.37 -8.36
N HIS A 288 -1.77 7.46 -8.43
CA HIS A 288 -0.77 7.68 -9.47
C HIS A 288 0.64 7.23 -9.08
N LEU A 289 0.81 6.66 -7.87
CA LEU A 289 2.12 6.27 -7.34
C LEU A 289 2.61 4.95 -7.95
N PRO A 290 3.94 4.75 -8.06
CA PRO A 290 4.50 3.46 -8.43
C PRO A 290 4.18 2.38 -7.37
N VAL A 291 3.93 1.15 -7.82
CA VAL A 291 3.57 0.01 -6.98
C VAL A 291 4.52 -1.16 -7.22
N LEU A 292 5.30 -1.51 -6.21
CA LEU A 292 6.21 -2.66 -6.22
C LEU A 292 5.62 -3.84 -5.44
N VAL A 293 6.24 -5.01 -5.58
CA VAL A 293 5.90 -6.21 -4.80
C VAL A 293 7.14 -6.84 -4.15
N ASP A 294 7.07 -7.06 -2.84
CA ASP A 294 8.05 -7.81 -2.06
C ASP A 294 7.67 -9.29 -2.02
N VAL A 295 8.35 -10.11 -2.84
CA VAL A 295 8.04 -11.55 -2.95
C VAL A 295 8.61 -12.36 -1.80
N THR A 296 9.70 -11.90 -1.16
CA THR A 296 10.34 -12.61 -0.06
C THR A 296 9.52 -12.51 1.22
N HIS A 297 9.12 -11.31 1.64
CA HIS A 297 8.40 -11.14 2.91
C HIS A 297 6.92 -11.50 2.83
N SER A 298 6.32 -11.45 1.64
CA SER A 298 4.95 -11.92 1.44
C SER A 298 4.90 -13.43 1.62
N THR A 299 5.56 -14.17 0.74
CA THR A 299 5.52 -15.63 0.73
C THR A 299 6.20 -16.26 1.94
N GLY A 300 7.37 -15.73 2.33
CA GLY A 300 8.27 -16.34 3.30
C GLY A 300 8.85 -17.68 2.85
N ARG A 301 8.92 -17.94 1.54
CA ARG A 301 9.29 -19.24 0.95
C ARG A 301 10.05 -19.09 -0.36
N LYS A 302 11.24 -19.70 -0.46
CA LYS A 302 12.10 -19.64 -1.67
C LYS A 302 11.47 -20.27 -2.90
N ASP A 303 10.83 -21.42 -2.71
CA ASP A 303 10.33 -22.28 -3.78
C ASP A 303 9.22 -21.66 -4.64
N ILE A 304 8.58 -20.61 -4.13
CA ILE A 304 7.50 -19.88 -4.83
C ILE A 304 7.85 -18.43 -5.17
N LEU A 305 9.11 -17.99 -4.98
CA LEU A 305 9.52 -16.62 -5.31
C LEU A 305 9.40 -16.34 -6.81
N ILE A 306 9.85 -17.26 -7.67
CA ILE A 306 9.82 -17.07 -9.14
C ILE A 306 8.36 -16.96 -9.65
N PRO A 307 7.43 -17.89 -9.32
CA PRO A 307 6.03 -17.73 -9.70
C PRO A 307 5.40 -16.42 -9.20
N CYS A 308 5.65 -16.05 -7.94
CA CYS A 308 5.08 -14.82 -7.37
C CYS A 308 5.65 -13.55 -8.02
N ALA A 309 6.94 -13.55 -8.39
CA ALA A 309 7.56 -12.45 -9.13
C ALA A 309 6.95 -12.29 -10.53
N LYS A 310 6.78 -13.40 -11.25
CA LYS A 310 6.10 -13.42 -12.56
C LYS A 310 4.64 -12.91 -12.42
N ALA A 311 3.92 -13.36 -11.39
CA ALA A 311 2.55 -12.88 -11.14
C ALA A 311 2.49 -11.37 -10.82
N ALA A 312 3.44 -10.85 -10.04
CA ALA A 312 3.53 -9.41 -9.73
C ALA A 312 3.74 -8.56 -10.99
N LEU A 313 4.68 -8.96 -11.84
CA LEU A 313 4.95 -8.27 -13.10
C LEU A 313 3.77 -8.36 -14.06
N ALA A 314 3.14 -9.54 -14.18
CA ALA A 314 1.94 -9.73 -15.00
C ALA A 314 0.74 -8.91 -14.51
N ALA A 315 0.62 -8.69 -13.19
CA ALA A 315 -0.39 -7.82 -12.59
C ALA A 315 -0.11 -6.31 -12.81
N GLY A 316 1.05 -5.96 -13.36
CA GLY A 316 1.44 -4.58 -13.68
C GLY A 316 2.26 -3.88 -12.61
N ALA A 317 2.96 -4.61 -11.73
CA ALA A 317 3.86 -3.99 -10.77
C ALA A 317 5.01 -3.26 -11.47
N ASP A 318 5.35 -2.06 -10.96
CA ASP A 318 6.45 -1.23 -11.46
C ASP A 318 7.83 -1.75 -11.04
N GLY A 319 7.84 -2.73 -10.14
CA GLY A 319 9.04 -3.43 -9.75
C GLY A 319 8.79 -4.56 -8.76
N ILE A 320 9.83 -5.36 -8.54
CA ILE A 320 9.81 -6.47 -7.59
C ILE A 320 11.02 -6.38 -6.67
N MET A 321 10.84 -6.85 -5.44
CA MET A 321 11.89 -6.90 -4.43
C MET A 321 12.09 -8.32 -3.91
N VAL A 322 13.35 -8.74 -3.84
CA VAL A 322 13.78 -10.07 -3.37
C VAL A 322 14.98 -9.94 -2.45
N GLU A 323 15.12 -10.85 -1.48
CA GLU A 323 16.30 -10.88 -0.61
C GLU A 323 17.37 -11.87 -1.08
N VAL A 324 18.63 -11.44 -0.99
CA VAL A 324 19.81 -12.18 -1.43
C VAL A 324 20.90 -12.10 -0.36
N HIS A 325 21.45 -13.25 0.04
CA HIS A 325 22.53 -13.36 1.02
C HIS A 325 23.64 -14.26 0.47
N PRO A 326 24.94 -14.00 0.71
CA PRO A 326 25.99 -14.87 0.20
C PRO A 326 25.93 -16.29 0.80
N ASP A 327 25.57 -16.39 2.08
CA ASP A 327 25.38 -17.64 2.80
C ASP A 327 24.10 -17.59 3.65
N PRO A 328 22.91 -17.88 3.09
CA PRO A 328 21.66 -17.73 3.83
C PRO A 328 21.59 -18.56 5.12
N ALA A 329 22.31 -19.69 5.21
CA ALA A 329 22.26 -20.58 6.36
C ALA A 329 22.81 -19.94 7.64
N THR A 330 23.71 -18.96 7.52
CA THR A 330 24.34 -18.25 8.64
C THR A 330 23.81 -16.83 8.85
N ALA A 331 22.80 -16.41 8.08
CA ALA A 331 22.24 -15.06 8.16
C ALA A 331 21.55 -14.77 9.51
N LEU A 332 21.67 -13.53 10.00
CA LEU A 332 21.10 -13.05 11.28
C LEU A 332 19.58 -12.79 11.21
N SER A 333 19.00 -12.90 10.01
CA SER A 333 17.58 -12.75 9.73
C SER A 333 17.18 -13.48 8.44
N ASP A 334 15.98 -14.05 8.41
CA ASP A 334 15.38 -14.65 7.21
C ASP A 334 16.26 -15.69 6.49
N ALA A 335 17.06 -16.44 7.26
CA ALA A 335 17.97 -17.47 6.78
C ALA A 335 17.33 -18.48 5.79
N ALA A 336 16.08 -18.87 6.03
CA ALA A 336 15.39 -19.83 5.18
C ALA A 336 14.74 -19.20 3.93
N GLN A 337 14.72 -17.88 3.82
CA GLN A 337 13.98 -17.12 2.80
C GLN A 337 14.87 -16.42 1.79
N GLN A 338 16.07 -16.01 2.19
CA GLN A 338 17.01 -15.29 1.32
C GLN A 338 17.63 -16.23 0.28
N LEU A 339 17.66 -15.81 -0.98
CA LEU A 339 18.36 -16.55 -2.03
C LEU A 339 19.89 -16.47 -1.82
N ASN A 340 20.61 -17.56 -2.03
CA ASN A 340 22.05 -17.48 -2.25
C ASN A 340 22.37 -16.88 -3.63
N ILE A 341 23.64 -16.63 -3.94
CA ILE A 341 24.03 -15.97 -5.20
C ILE A 341 23.65 -16.80 -6.44
N GLU A 342 23.78 -18.12 -6.38
CA GLU A 342 23.42 -19.02 -7.49
C GLU A 342 21.88 -19.08 -7.68
N GLU A 343 21.15 -19.20 -6.58
CA GLU A 343 19.69 -19.16 -6.56
C GLU A 343 19.18 -17.81 -7.11
N PHE A 344 19.82 -16.70 -6.75
CA PHE A 344 19.50 -15.37 -7.28
C PHE A 344 19.73 -15.28 -8.79
N ASN A 345 20.85 -15.79 -9.29
CA ASN A 345 21.12 -15.80 -10.74
C ASN A 345 20.07 -16.62 -11.50
N THR A 346 19.67 -17.77 -10.95
CA THR A 346 18.58 -18.58 -11.50
C THR A 346 17.25 -17.83 -11.48
N PHE A 347 16.88 -17.27 -10.33
CA PHE A 347 15.67 -16.45 -10.16
C PHE A 347 15.61 -15.32 -11.18
N PHE A 348 16.68 -14.54 -11.31
CA PHE A 348 16.71 -13.39 -12.19
C PHE A 348 16.68 -13.79 -13.67
N SER A 349 17.41 -14.84 -14.04
CA SER A 349 17.38 -15.40 -15.39
C SER A 349 15.98 -15.85 -15.79
N GLU A 350 15.28 -16.58 -14.91
CA GLU A 350 13.91 -17.04 -15.18
C GLU A 350 12.89 -15.91 -15.26
N VAL A 351 13.02 -14.89 -14.39
CA VAL A 351 12.17 -13.70 -14.43
C VAL A 351 12.39 -12.95 -15.74
N LYS A 352 13.63 -12.76 -16.19
CA LYS A 352 13.94 -12.15 -17.49
C LYS A 352 13.42 -12.98 -18.66
N ALA A 353 13.66 -14.28 -18.65
CA ALA A 353 13.23 -15.20 -19.71
C ALA A 353 11.70 -15.25 -19.89
N SER A 354 10.94 -14.85 -18.87
CA SER A 354 9.48 -14.75 -18.97
C SER A 354 8.99 -13.63 -19.91
N GLY A 355 9.83 -12.64 -20.23
CA GLY A 355 9.43 -11.45 -21.00
C GLY A 355 8.54 -10.46 -20.23
N LEU A 356 8.25 -10.73 -18.95
CA LEU A 356 7.45 -9.86 -18.09
C LEU A 356 8.29 -8.75 -17.43
N PHE A 357 9.59 -8.98 -17.22
CA PHE A 357 10.52 -7.99 -16.70
C PHE A 357 11.09 -7.17 -17.87
N ARG A 358 10.58 -5.95 -18.06
CA ARG A 358 10.85 -5.08 -19.21
C ARG A 358 11.82 -3.97 -18.91
#